data_AF-A0A7X7MCI6-F1
#
_entry.id   AF-A0A7X7MCI6-F1
#
_cell.length_a   1.000
_cell.length_b   1.000
_cell.length_c   1.000
_cell.angle_alpha   90.00
_cell.angle_beta   90.00
_cell.angle_gamma   90.00
#
_symmetry.space_group_name_H-M   'P 1'
#
loop_
_entity.id
_entity.type
_entity.pdbx_description
1 polymer ?
#
loop_
_entity_poly.entity_id
_entity_poly.type
_entity_poly.pdbx_seq_one_letter_code
_entity_poly.pdbx_strand_id
1 'polypeptide(L)'
;MRTPGQSPNHQKNEQNMADVRRNDPCPCGSGRKYKHCCWEHGEPNLVEPHTDDPVDASENALGGRAIHPYAIARFAANPPADFLKKLSKREIAAMNERWSMAKVACLHTDDILSRLKALGIDTSRPAFLRRAAGRFSAWDIGSEWVDGLPAQIEGQDDDFIGFAACELWKRFRPEIPSLEMLDDWVSEGYDLVESHQDTQAVGVWRRVWEVVRIRLRPSMTTFGAADAIFLCTQNFGNWIQDFSIAIQNAARGNPSCAETGVRVLRDALTLFPDEDENEIAHLRCDLGSLLFAAGRPEEGEATLTALIREHPRLPHGYVALADELSGPASSAAEVERAHALLETALNLPVEDAESWDIETRIADLKARLAASAGKPGGQE
;
A
#
# COMPACT_ATOMS: atom_id res chain seq x y z
N MET A 1 -50.11 7.54 -20.65
CA MET A 1 -48.96 8.46 -20.49
C MET A 1 -48.89 8.90 -19.03
N ARG A 2 -47.67 9.05 -18.51
CA ARG A 2 -47.23 9.36 -17.14
C ARG A 2 -48.04 10.55 -16.54
N THR A 3 -48.36 10.65 -15.24
CA THR A 3 -47.54 10.53 -14.02
C THR A 3 -48.45 10.46 -12.76
N PRO A 4 -48.08 9.72 -11.70
CA PRO A 4 -48.34 10.05 -10.29
C PRO A 4 -47.15 10.86 -9.73
N GLY A 5 -47.25 11.75 -8.74
CA GLY A 5 -47.74 11.55 -7.38
C GLY A 5 -46.58 11.93 -6.44
N GLN A 6 -46.80 12.94 -5.58
CA GLN A 6 -45.80 13.46 -4.63
C GLN A 6 -45.40 12.40 -3.59
N SER A 7 -44.12 12.37 -3.23
CA SER A 7 -43.62 11.84 -1.95
C SER A 7 -42.54 12.79 -1.40
N PRO A 8 -42.59 13.13 -0.10
CA PRO A 8 -41.57 13.93 0.58
C PRO A 8 -40.43 13.06 1.13
N ASN A 9 -39.41 13.74 1.69
CA ASN A 9 -38.48 13.30 2.74
C ASN A 9 -36.98 13.26 2.33
N HIS A 10 -36.39 14.44 2.12
CA HIS A 10 -34.97 14.71 2.38
C HIS A 10 -34.80 14.96 3.89
N GLN A 11 -34.69 13.88 4.67
CA GLN A 11 -34.22 13.90 6.05
C GLN A 11 -34.00 12.46 6.49
N LYS A 12 -32.74 12.00 6.47
CA LYS A 12 -32.14 10.95 7.33
C LYS A 12 -30.75 10.60 6.82
N ASN A 13 -29.74 11.39 7.21
CA ASN A 13 -28.48 10.83 7.73
C ASN A 13 -27.56 11.83 8.47
N GLU A 14 -28.11 12.87 9.12
CA GLU A 14 -27.36 13.82 9.96
C GLU A 14 -27.36 13.47 11.47
N GLN A 15 -27.62 12.22 11.85
CA GLN A 15 -27.67 11.85 13.27
C GLN A 15 -26.74 10.69 13.57
N ASN A 16 -25.51 11.00 14.02
CA ASN A 16 -24.84 10.26 15.10
C ASN A 16 -23.58 10.97 15.66
N MET A 17 -23.70 12.27 15.97
CA MET A 17 -22.67 13.00 16.75
C MET A 17 -23.24 13.67 18.01
N ALA A 18 -24.36 13.19 18.53
CA ALA A 18 -25.12 13.88 19.57
C ALA A 18 -25.19 13.19 20.95
N ASP A 19 -24.49 12.08 21.21
CA ASP A 19 -24.68 11.39 22.51
C ASP A 19 -23.45 10.66 23.08
N VAL A 20 -22.22 11.15 22.81
CA VAL A 20 -21.03 10.65 23.51
C VAL A 20 -21.07 11.13 24.96
N ARG A 21 -21.34 10.22 25.91
CA ARG A 21 -21.41 10.56 27.32
C ARG A 21 -20.01 10.79 27.87
N ARG A 22 -19.91 11.61 28.92
CA ARG A 22 -18.64 12.01 29.56
C ARG A 22 -17.69 10.83 29.91
N ASN A 23 -18.23 9.62 30.15
CA ASN A 23 -17.44 8.44 30.50
C ASN A 23 -17.21 7.43 29.35
N ASP A 24 -17.76 7.67 28.16
CA ASP A 24 -17.63 6.78 27.00
C ASP A 24 -16.21 6.84 26.40
N PRO A 25 -15.78 5.82 25.62
CA PRO A 25 -14.54 5.89 24.87
C PRO A 25 -14.52 7.11 23.94
N CYS A 26 -13.39 7.82 23.90
CA CYS A 26 -13.27 9.04 23.13
C CYS A 26 -13.31 8.76 21.61
N PRO A 27 -14.13 9.47 20.82
CA PRO A 27 -14.30 9.21 19.38
C PRO A 27 -13.05 9.50 18.53
N CYS A 28 -12.01 10.14 19.10
CA CYS A 28 -10.72 10.33 18.44
C CYS A 28 -9.83 9.07 18.42
N GLY A 29 -10.31 7.94 18.93
CA GLY A 29 -9.57 6.67 18.91
C GLY A 29 -8.44 6.55 19.94
N SER A 30 -8.32 7.50 20.87
CA SER A 30 -7.23 7.52 21.88
C SER A 30 -7.29 6.41 22.93
N GLY A 31 -8.39 5.64 23.00
CA GLY A 31 -8.64 4.63 24.02
C GLY A 31 -8.95 5.18 25.42
N ARG A 32 -8.93 6.51 25.62
CA ARG A 32 -9.26 7.17 26.90
C ARG A 32 -10.76 7.47 27.00
N LYS A 33 -11.26 7.69 28.23
CA LYS A 33 -12.62 8.21 28.45
C LYS A 33 -12.73 9.62 27.90
N TYR A 34 -13.86 9.96 27.29
CA TYR A 34 -14.10 11.24 26.62
C TYR A 34 -13.76 12.46 27.51
N LYS A 35 -14.11 12.41 28.80
CA LYS A 35 -13.79 13.45 29.79
C LYS A 35 -12.31 13.73 30.05
N HIS A 36 -11.42 12.78 29.75
CA HIS A 36 -9.97 12.87 29.97
C HIS A 36 -9.20 12.99 28.64
N CYS A 37 -9.91 13.39 27.58
CA CYS A 37 -9.38 13.53 26.24
C CYS A 37 -10.00 14.78 25.60
N CYS A 38 -10.85 14.63 24.59
CA CYS A 38 -11.37 15.77 23.84
C CYS A 38 -12.31 16.70 24.63
N TRP A 39 -12.87 16.27 25.77
CA TRP A 39 -13.74 17.12 26.61
C TRP A 39 -12.99 18.25 27.34
N GLU A 40 -11.74 18.02 27.76
CA GLU A 40 -10.94 19.05 28.46
C GLU A 40 -10.41 20.13 27.50
N HIS A 41 -10.53 19.92 26.18
CA HIS A 41 -10.01 20.83 25.16
C HIS A 41 -11.05 21.74 24.51
N GLY A 42 -12.30 21.77 25.01
CA GLY A 42 -13.29 22.83 24.74
C GLY A 42 -13.59 23.10 23.25
N GLU A 43 -14.61 22.41 22.74
CA GLU A 43 -15.26 22.53 21.41
C GLU A 43 -14.36 22.44 20.14
N PRO A 44 -14.78 21.65 19.13
CA PRO A 44 -14.08 21.60 17.87
C PRO A 44 -14.29 22.93 17.13
N ASN A 45 -13.24 23.73 16.97
CA ASN A 45 -13.19 24.67 15.86
C ASN A 45 -13.23 23.84 14.58
N LEU A 46 -14.43 23.69 14.03
CA LEU A 46 -14.67 23.40 12.63
C LEU A 46 -14.02 24.55 11.86
N VAL A 47 -12.77 24.36 11.45
CA VAL A 47 -12.17 25.18 10.41
C VAL A 47 -12.99 24.87 9.16
N GLU A 48 -13.82 25.82 8.73
CA GLU A 48 -14.49 25.74 7.44
C GLU A 48 -13.44 25.49 6.35
N PRO A 49 -13.71 24.61 5.37
CA PRO A 49 -12.78 24.38 4.29
C PRO A 49 -12.59 25.71 3.56
N HIS A 50 -11.34 26.17 3.45
CA HIS A 50 -11.00 27.20 2.48
C HIS A 50 -11.29 26.63 1.09
N THR A 51 -12.49 26.93 0.59
CA THR A 51 -12.89 26.74 -0.79
C THR A 51 -12.19 27.82 -1.60
N ASP A 52 -11.01 27.52 -2.15
CA ASP A 52 -10.43 28.26 -3.28
C ASP A 52 -9.24 27.52 -3.91
N ASP A 53 -9.30 26.18 -3.99
CA ASP A 53 -8.55 25.45 -5.01
C ASP A 53 -9.55 24.89 -6.01
N PRO A 54 -9.60 25.39 -7.27
CA PRO A 54 -10.42 24.78 -8.29
C PRO A 54 -9.85 23.38 -8.55
N VAL A 55 -10.66 22.36 -8.24
CA VAL A 55 -10.45 21.00 -8.71
C VAL A 55 -10.67 21.03 -10.22
N ASP A 56 -9.62 21.36 -10.97
CA ASP A 56 -9.61 21.22 -12.42
C ASP A 56 -9.47 19.74 -12.75
N ALA A 57 -10.61 19.06 -12.79
CA ALA A 57 -10.78 17.76 -13.39
C ALA A 57 -10.76 17.93 -14.91
N SER A 58 -9.58 18.18 -15.49
CA SER A 58 -9.38 18.20 -16.93
C SER A 58 -7.89 18.09 -17.29
N GLU A 59 -7.54 17.02 -18.01
CA GLU A 59 -6.31 16.85 -18.79
C GLU A 59 -4.98 16.69 -18.02
N ASN A 60 -4.79 15.52 -17.40
CA ASN A 60 -3.48 14.85 -17.38
C ASN A 60 -3.67 13.33 -17.22
N ALA A 61 -4.24 12.71 -18.26
CA ALA A 61 -4.08 11.28 -18.47
C ALA A 61 -2.57 11.03 -18.68
N LEU A 62 -1.93 10.33 -17.73
CA LEU A 62 -0.49 10.07 -17.60
C LEU A 62 0.36 11.32 -17.22
N GLY A 63 0.16 11.93 -16.03
CA GLY A 63 0.82 13.21 -15.70
C GLY A 63 1.28 13.42 -14.24
N GLY A 64 2.59 13.26 -14.01
CA GLY A 64 3.40 14.15 -13.16
C GLY A 64 3.02 14.34 -11.68
N ARG A 65 3.15 13.31 -10.84
CA ARG A 65 3.26 13.52 -9.39
C ARG A 65 4.59 14.20 -9.08
N ALA A 66 4.58 15.32 -8.34
CA ALA A 66 5.81 15.95 -7.88
C ALA A 66 6.56 14.96 -6.97
N ILE A 67 7.79 14.60 -7.34
CA ILE A 67 8.64 13.72 -6.53
C ILE A 67 8.88 14.42 -5.20
N HIS A 68 8.54 13.74 -4.09
CA HIS A 68 8.72 14.29 -2.76
C HIS A 68 10.21 14.63 -2.52
N PRO A 69 10.57 15.81 -1.98
CA PRO A 69 11.97 16.24 -1.89
C PRO A 69 12.88 15.29 -1.11
N TYR A 70 12.33 14.59 -0.09
CA TYR A 70 13.05 13.51 0.59
C TYR A 70 13.52 12.41 -0.36
N ALA A 71 12.69 11.98 -1.32
CA ALA A 71 13.06 10.92 -2.25
C ALA A 71 14.22 11.37 -3.17
N ILE A 72 14.22 12.64 -3.57
CA ILE A 72 15.33 13.26 -4.33
C ILE A 72 16.61 13.27 -3.49
N ALA A 73 16.52 13.74 -2.24
CA ALA A 73 17.66 13.80 -1.33
C ALA A 73 18.22 12.39 -1.03
N ARG A 74 17.33 11.41 -0.84
CA ARG A 74 17.67 10.00 -0.63
C ARG A 74 18.40 9.41 -1.84
N PHE A 75 17.90 9.63 -3.05
CA PHE A 75 18.55 9.18 -4.28
C PHE A 75 19.93 9.83 -4.47
N ALA A 76 20.04 11.13 -4.20
CA ALA A 76 21.32 11.84 -4.27
C ALA A 76 22.33 11.31 -3.24
N ALA A 77 21.85 10.92 -2.06
CA ALA A 77 22.66 10.38 -0.98
C ALA A 77 23.07 8.91 -1.16
N ASN A 78 22.31 8.14 -1.93
CA ASN A 78 22.59 6.73 -2.21
C ASN A 78 22.24 6.37 -3.67
N PRO A 79 23.02 6.83 -4.65
CA PRO A 79 22.72 6.59 -6.05
C PRO A 79 22.95 5.12 -6.46
N PRO A 80 22.24 4.62 -7.49
CA PRO A 80 22.45 3.27 -8.01
C PRO A 80 23.90 3.02 -8.44
N ALA A 81 24.37 1.79 -8.28
CA ALA A 81 25.75 1.41 -8.66
C ALA A 81 26.08 1.72 -10.13
N ASP A 82 25.11 1.57 -11.03
CA ASP A 82 25.30 1.88 -12.45
C ASP A 82 25.38 3.38 -12.73
N PHE A 83 24.79 4.22 -11.88
CA PHE A 83 24.99 5.67 -11.93
C PHE A 83 26.39 6.03 -11.45
N LEU A 84 26.86 5.43 -10.34
CA LEU A 84 28.21 5.65 -9.83
C LEU A 84 29.30 5.30 -10.84
N LYS A 85 29.12 4.26 -11.67
CA LYS A 85 30.05 3.89 -12.76
C LYS A 85 30.23 4.99 -13.81
N LYS A 86 29.27 5.91 -13.94
CA LYS A 86 29.29 7.01 -14.91
C LYS A 86 29.96 8.27 -14.36
N LEU A 87 30.28 8.32 -13.07
CA LEU A 87 30.87 9.46 -12.41
C LEU A 87 32.39 9.36 -12.29
N SER A 88 33.07 10.49 -12.32
CA SER A 88 34.49 10.60 -12.02
C SER A 88 34.76 10.38 -10.53
N LYS A 89 36.00 10.01 -10.19
CA LYS A 89 36.44 9.87 -8.78
C LYS A 89 36.22 11.14 -7.95
N ARG A 90 36.33 12.33 -8.58
CA ARG A 90 36.10 13.62 -7.90
C ARG A 90 34.63 13.83 -7.59
N GLU A 91 33.74 13.49 -8.52
CA GLU A 91 32.29 13.57 -8.31
C GLU A 91 31.84 12.60 -7.22
N ILE A 92 32.33 11.36 -7.23
CA ILE A 92 32.06 10.38 -6.17
C ILE A 92 32.55 10.88 -4.81
N ALA A 93 33.76 11.47 -4.74
CA ALA A 93 34.29 12.02 -3.50
C ALA A 93 33.42 13.19 -2.98
N ALA A 94 33.05 14.12 -3.85
CA ALA A 94 32.17 15.25 -3.50
C ALA A 94 30.78 14.79 -3.03
N MET A 95 30.21 13.74 -3.64
CA MET A 95 28.96 13.14 -3.17
C MET A 95 29.13 12.50 -1.80
N ASN A 96 30.24 11.78 -1.58
CA ASN A 96 30.59 11.19 -0.30
C ASN A 96 30.90 12.22 0.79
N GLU A 97 31.04 13.52 0.48
CA GLU A 97 31.14 14.57 1.50
C GLU A 97 29.76 15.06 1.98
N ARG A 98 28.71 14.91 1.17
CA ARG A 98 27.34 15.34 1.52
C ARG A 98 26.71 14.51 2.64
N TRP A 99 25.72 15.07 3.31
CA TRP A 99 24.94 14.34 4.30
C TRP A 99 24.08 13.27 3.65
N SER A 100 23.92 12.16 4.37
CA SER A 100 23.03 11.07 4.00
C SER A 100 22.27 10.58 5.23
N MET A 101 21.16 9.89 5.01
CA MET A 101 20.38 9.26 6.07
C MET A 101 21.26 8.38 6.97
N ALA A 102 22.11 7.55 6.36
CA ALA A 102 23.01 6.66 7.10
C ALA A 102 24.01 7.44 7.96
N LYS A 103 24.57 8.54 7.44
CA LYS A 103 25.50 9.39 8.22
C LYS A 103 24.81 10.04 9.41
N VAL A 104 23.62 10.58 9.22
CA VAL A 104 22.86 11.22 10.30
C VAL A 104 22.39 10.18 11.32
N ALA A 105 21.96 8.99 10.89
CA ALA A 105 21.58 7.88 11.77
C ALA A 105 22.75 7.43 12.67
N CYS A 106 24.00 7.51 12.19
CA CYS A 106 25.19 7.21 12.97
C CYS A 106 25.55 8.27 14.04
N LEU A 107 24.94 9.46 14.03
CA LEU A 107 25.19 10.49 15.04
C LEU A 107 24.44 10.19 16.34
N HIS A 108 25.04 10.53 17.49
CA HIS A 108 24.31 10.49 18.75
C HIS A 108 23.20 11.56 18.73
N THR A 109 22.11 11.33 19.47
CA THR A 109 20.97 12.26 19.47
C THR A 109 21.40 13.64 19.92
N ASP A 110 22.25 13.73 20.95
CA ASP A 110 22.76 15.01 21.45
C ASP A 110 23.62 15.76 20.43
N ASP A 111 24.32 15.06 19.52
CA ASP A 111 25.10 15.68 18.45
C ASP A 111 24.17 16.32 17.42
N ILE A 112 23.11 15.60 17.03
CA ILE A 112 22.07 16.12 16.13
C ILE A 112 21.43 17.38 16.73
N LEU A 113 21.00 17.30 18.00
CA LEU A 113 20.39 18.42 18.71
C LEU A 113 21.35 19.61 18.83
N SER A 114 22.62 19.37 19.15
CA SER A 114 23.62 20.42 19.30
C SER A 114 23.89 21.14 17.98
N ARG A 115 23.96 20.39 16.87
CA ARG A 115 24.17 20.96 15.53
C ARG A 115 23.00 21.82 15.09
N LEU A 116 21.76 21.33 15.27
CA LEU A 116 20.55 22.13 14.97
C LEU A 116 20.43 23.37 15.87
N LYS A 117 20.79 23.24 17.15
CA LYS A 117 20.81 24.38 18.09
C LYS A 117 21.83 25.44 17.68
N ALA A 118 22.99 25.06 17.13
CA ALA A 118 23.99 25.99 16.62
C ALA A 118 23.46 26.83 15.43
N LEU A 119 22.48 26.30 14.69
CA LEU A 119 21.75 27.00 13.64
C LEU A 119 20.56 27.82 14.17
N GLY A 120 20.32 27.82 15.49
CA GLY A 120 19.20 28.54 16.11
C GLY A 120 17.87 27.76 16.13
N ILE A 121 17.88 26.47 15.79
CA ILE A 121 16.68 25.63 15.74
C ILE A 121 16.48 24.92 17.10
N ASP A 122 15.35 25.18 17.78
CA ASP A 122 14.97 24.42 18.98
C ASP A 122 14.34 23.08 18.60
N THR A 123 15.13 22.02 18.73
CA THR A 123 14.71 20.63 18.50
C THR A 123 14.68 19.81 19.78
N SER A 124 14.57 20.46 20.95
CA SER A 124 14.32 19.75 22.20
C SER A 124 13.14 18.79 22.03
N ARG A 125 13.18 17.63 22.69
CA ARG A 125 12.14 16.60 22.52
C ARG A 125 10.71 17.16 22.67
N PRO A 126 10.39 18.01 23.66
CA PRO A 126 9.07 18.63 23.75
C PRO A 126 8.74 19.56 22.58
N ALA A 127 9.71 20.34 22.07
CA ALA A 127 9.51 21.22 20.93
C ALA A 127 9.27 20.44 19.64
N PHE A 128 10.08 19.40 19.39
CA PHE A 128 9.93 18.52 18.23
C PHE A 128 8.57 17.81 18.25
N LEU A 129 8.18 17.21 19.39
CA LEU A 129 6.90 16.52 19.51
C LEU A 129 5.69 17.45 19.33
N ARG A 130 5.79 18.72 19.77
CA ARG A 130 4.74 19.72 19.49
C ARG A 130 4.63 20.02 18.00
N ARG A 131 5.75 20.17 17.29
CA ARG A 131 5.73 20.39 15.83
C ARG A 131 5.24 19.16 15.06
N ALA A 132 5.58 17.95 15.50
CA ALA A 132 5.15 16.70 14.89
C ALA A 132 3.66 16.35 15.13
N ALA A 133 3.00 17.02 16.07
CA ALA A 133 1.61 16.74 16.40
C ALA A 133 0.69 17.02 15.20
N GLY A 134 -0.11 16.03 14.81
CA GLY A 134 -1.04 16.13 13.68
C GLY A 134 -0.38 16.05 12.29
N ARG A 135 0.94 15.84 12.20
CA ARG A 135 1.68 15.74 10.94
C ARG A 135 2.11 14.32 10.64
N PHE A 136 2.48 14.07 9.38
CA PHE A 136 3.03 12.79 8.94
C PHE A 136 4.39 12.89 8.22
N SER A 137 4.79 14.05 7.69
CA SER A 137 6.14 14.24 7.14
C SER A 137 7.08 14.84 8.19
N ALA A 138 8.20 14.17 8.41
CA ALA A 138 9.31 14.75 9.15
C ALA A 138 10.12 15.71 8.27
N TRP A 139 10.17 15.45 6.96
CA TRP A 139 10.86 16.29 6.01
C TRP A 139 10.25 17.69 5.95
N ASP A 140 8.92 17.82 5.93
CA ASP A 140 8.25 19.13 5.93
C ASP A 140 8.65 19.98 7.14
N ILE A 141 8.84 19.35 8.32
CA ILE A 141 9.34 20.04 9.52
C ILE A 141 10.76 20.56 9.27
N GLY A 142 11.61 19.75 8.63
CA GLY A 142 12.96 20.13 8.25
C GLY A 142 12.96 21.29 7.24
N SER A 143 12.12 21.24 6.22
CA SER A 143 11.97 22.32 5.23
C SER A 143 11.54 23.63 5.88
N GLU A 144 10.55 23.60 6.78
CA GLU A 144 10.16 24.78 7.54
C GLU A 144 11.29 25.35 8.41
N TRP A 145 12.18 24.50 8.92
CA TRP A 145 13.36 24.97 9.62
C TRP A 145 14.32 25.68 8.67
N VAL A 146 14.60 25.11 7.50
CA VAL A 146 15.45 25.73 6.46
C VAL A 146 14.88 27.09 6.03
N ASP A 147 13.58 27.16 5.73
CA ASP A 147 12.91 28.40 5.29
C ASP A 147 12.97 29.52 6.34
N GLY A 148 13.06 29.14 7.63
CA GLY A 148 13.18 30.08 8.75
C GLY A 148 14.60 30.58 9.02
N LEU A 149 15.62 30.06 8.32
CA LEU A 149 17.01 30.42 8.57
C LEU A 149 17.45 31.65 7.75
N PRO A 150 18.40 32.46 8.27
CA PRO A 150 19.01 33.53 7.48
C PRO A 150 19.70 32.94 6.24
N ALA A 151 19.64 33.65 5.10
CA ALA A 151 20.12 33.23 3.77
C ALA A 151 21.63 32.92 3.63
N GLN A 152 22.35 32.74 4.74
CA GLN A 152 23.80 32.56 4.82
C GLN A 152 24.25 31.13 5.13
N ILE A 153 23.33 30.18 5.28
CA ILE A 153 23.71 28.79 5.48
C ILE A 153 24.17 28.23 4.12
N GLU A 154 25.46 27.95 4.01
CA GLU A 154 26.03 27.31 2.83
C GLU A 154 25.34 25.94 2.62
N GLY A 155 24.95 25.65 1.38
CA GLY A 155 24.07 24.53 0.98
C GLY A 155 24.56 23.09 1.27
N GLN A 156 25.52 22.90 2.17
CA GLN A 156 25.86 21.60 2.77
C GLN A 156 25.02 21.29 4.03
N ASP A 157 24.49 22.31 4.73
CA ASP A 157 23.73 22.09 5.96
C ASP A 157 22.22 21.89 5.73
N ASP A 158 21.68 22.22 4.56
CA ASP A 158 20.25 22.03 4.23
C ASP A 158 19.86 20.55 4.21
N ASP A 159 20.67 19.71 3.55
CA ASP A 159 20.50 18.25 3.53
C ASP A 159 20.53 17.67 4.96
N PHE A 160 21.42 18.19 5.81
CA PHE A 160 21.51 17.77 7.20
C PHE A 160 20.22 18.06 7.96
N ILE A 161 19.64 19.26 7.82
CA ILE A 161 18.44 19.66 8.56
C ILE A 161 17.25 18.74 8.22
N GLY A 162 17.05 18.45 6.92
CA GLY A 162 16.01 17.51 6.47
C GLY A 162 16.20 16.11 7.03
N PHE A 163 17.40 15.53 6.86
CA PHE A 163 17.70 14.18 7.39
C PHE A 163 17.67 14.12 8.92
N ALA A 164 18.07 15.19 9.60
CA ALA A 164 18.00 15.29 11.05
C ALA A 164 16.55 15.31 11.54
N ALA A 165 15.64 15.99 10.84
CA ALA A 165 14.22 15.96 11.17
C ALA A 165 13.66 14.52 11.07
N CYS A 166 13.98 13.80 9.99
CA CYS A 166 13.61 12.39 9.80
C CYS A 166 14.17 11.48 10.91
N GLU A 167 15.44 11.65 11.25
CA GLU A 167 16.10 10.85 12.28
C GLU A 167 15.57 11.15 13.69
N LEU A 168 15.31 12.43 14.02
CA LEU A 168 14.68 12.80 15.28
C LEU A 168 13.25 12.27 15.38
N TRP A 169 12.50 12.19 14.27
CA TRP A 169 11.20 11.53 14.26
C TRP A 169 11.30 10.05 14.62
N LYS A 170 12.22 9.31 13.96
CA LYS A 170 12.50 7.90 14.26
C LYS A 170 12.83 7.68 15.73
N ARG A 171 13.54 8.61 16.37
CA ARG A 171 13.97 8.50 17.78
C ARG A 171 12.92 8.95 18.79
N PHE A 172 12.17 10.00 18.50
CA PHE A 172 11.27 10.62 19.49
C PHE A 172 9.84 10.15 19.41
N ARG A 173 9.40 9.68 18.23
CA ARG A 173 8.02 9.29 17.94
C ARG A 173 7.89 8.05 17.01
N PRO A 174 8.63 6.96 17.24
CA PRO A 174 8.59 5.77 16.37
C PRO A 174 7.20 5.11 16.28
N GLU A 175 6.34 5.32 17.28
CA GLU A 175 5.00 4.76 17.37
C GLU A 175 4.02 5.32 16.32
N ILE A 176 4.32 6.49 15.76
CA ILE A 176 3.58 7.09 14.64
C ILE A 176 4.62 7.33 13.54
N PRO A 177 4.87 6.36 12.65
CA PRO A 177 5.92 6.47 11.63
C PRO A 177 5.78 7.71 10.76
N SER A 178 6.84 8.31 10.25
CA SER A 178 6.71 9.40 9.26
C SER A 178 6.49 8.86 7.85
N LEU A 179 6.12 9.72 6.89
CA LEU A 179 6.03 9.37 5.47
C LEU A 179 7.38 8.88 4.93
N GLU A 180 8.48 9.46 5.41
CA GLU A 180 9.85 9.07 5.03
C GLU A 180 10.18 7.67 5.54
N MET A 181 9.71 7.30 6.74
CA MET A 181 9.84 5.92 7.23
C MET A 181 9.04 4.93 6.38
N LEU A 182 7.86 5.33 5.89
CA LEU A 182 7.06 4.51 5.00
C LEU A 182 7.78 4.34 3.65
N ASP A 183 8.31 5.43 3.07
CA ASP A 183 9.06 5.39 1.81
C ASP A 183 10.33 4.54 1.91
N ASP A 184 11.03 4.60 3.05
CA ASP A 184 12.17 3.73 3.36
C ASP A 184 11.75 2.26 3.35
N TRP A 185 10.66 1.89 4.04
CA TRP A 185 10.16 0.51 4.06
C TRP A 185 9.59 0.03 2.73
N VAL A 186 8.93 0.93 1.98
CA VAL A 186 8.47 0.61 0.62
C VAL A 186 9.67 0.23 -0.24
N SER A 187 10.73 1.04 -0.19
CA SER A 187 11.97 0.79 -0.95
C SER A 187 12.70 -0.47 -0.49
N GLU A 188 12.82 -0.68 0.82
CA GLU A 188 13.39 -1.90 1.38
C GLU A 188 12.66 -3.15 0.89
N GLY A 189 11.33 -3.12 0.80
CA GLY A 189 10.57 -4.24 0.25
C GLY A 189 10.87 -4.50 -1.23
N TYR A 190 11.06 -3.46 -2.05
CA TYR A 190 11.49 -3.63 -3.44
C TYR A 190 12.90 -4.25 -3.52
N ASP A 191 13.87 -3.77 -2.74
CA ASP A 191 15.22 -4.34 -2.68
C ASP A 191 15.17 -5.84 -2.30
N LEU A 192 14.25 -6.21 -1.39
CA LEU A 192 14.04 -7.59 -0.98
C LEU A 192 13.38 -8.45 -2.08
N VAL A 193 12.39 -7.92 -2.81
CA VAL A 193 11.77 -8.60 -3.96
C VAL A 193 12.79 -8.83 -5.07
N GLU A 194 13.59 -7.82 -5.42
CA GLU A 194 14.67 -7.95 -6.41
C GLU A 194 15.72 -9.00 -6.00
N SER A 195 15.92 -9.16 -4.69
CA SER A 195 16.81 -10.18 -4.12
C SER A 195 16.15 -11.55 -3.92
N HIS A 196 14.93 -11.76 -4.41
CA HIS A 196 14.12 -12.97 -4.23
C HIS A 196 13.87 -13.36 -2.76
N GLN A 197 13.77 -12.37 -1.88
CA GLN A 197 13.50 -12.52 -0.45
C GLN A 197 12.03 -12.19 -0.12
N ASP A 198 11.09 -12.75 -0.87
CA ASP A 198 9.66 -12.39 -0.82
C ASP A 198 9.05 -12.47 0.58
N THR A 199 9.40 -13.48 1.39
CA THR A 199 8.88 -13.59 2.77
C THR A 199 9.29 -12.40 3.65
N GLN A 200 10.51 -11.88 3.48
CA GLN A 200 10.96 -10.69 4.21
C GLN A 200 10.28 -9.43 3.67
N ALA A 201 10.17 -9.31 2.34
CA ALA A 201 9.46 -8.21 1.69
C ALA A 201 8.01 -8.11 2.19
N VAL A 202 7.30 -9.24 2.28
CA VAL A 202 5.95 -9.32 2.85
C VAL A 202 5.90 -8.81 4.29
N GLY A 203 6.90 -9.15 5.10
CA GLY A 203 7.00 -8.66 6.48
C GLY A 203 7.13 -7.14 6.56
N VAL A 204 7.98 -6.55 5.71
CA VAL A 204 8.23 -5.11 5.65
C VAL A 204 7.01 -4.37 5.09
N TRP A 205 6.46 -4.80 3.95
CA TRP A 205 5.30 -4.16 3.34
C TRP A 205 4.00 -4.35 4.14
N ARG A 206 3.86 -5.42 4.92
CA ARG A 206 2.76 -5.53 5.89
C ARG A 206 2.80 -4.40 6.92
N ARG A 207 3.99 -3.99 7.37
CA ARG A 207 4.14 -2.85 8.28
C ARG A 207 3.69 -1.55 7.62
N VAL A 208 4.00 -1.36 6.34
CA VAL A 208 3.52 -0.21 5.55
C VAL A 208 1.99 -0.23 5.49
N TRP A 209 1.39 -1.37 5.12
CA TRP A 209 -0.06 -1.55 5.06
C TRP A 209 -0.75 -1.20 6.37
N GLU A 210 -0.22 -1.68 7.50
CA GLU A 210 -0.76 -1.42 8.84
C GLU A 210 -0.80 0.08 9.18
N VAL A 211 0.18 0.85 8.70
CA VAL A 211 0.19 2.30 8.90
C VAL A 211 -0.79 2.99 7.96
N VAL A 212 -0.81 2.62 6.67
CA VAL A 212 -1.69 3.25 5.68
C VAL A 212 -3.16 3.04 6.04
N ARG A 213 -3.56 1.81 6.39
CA ARG A 213 -4.96 1.50 6.75
C ARG A 213 -5.51 2.33 7.90
N ILE A 214 -4.66 2.74 8.86
CA ILE A 214 -5.08 3.55 10.02
C ILE A 214 -5.21 5.04 9.63
N ARG A 215 -4.51 5.48 8.56
CA ARG A 215 -4.53 6.86 8.08
C ARG A 215 -5.61 7.13 7.04
N LEU A 216 -6.12 6.10 6.38
CA LEU A 216 -7.20 6.24 5.40
C LEU A 216 -8.43 6.87 6.06
N ARG A 217 -8.96 7.90 5.41
CA ARG A 217 -10.25 8.50 5.76
C ARG A 217 -11.36 7.70 5.10
N PRO A 218 -12.58 7.64 5.67
CA PRO A 218 -13.70 6.92 5.06
C PRO A 218 -14.05 7.35 3.63
N SER A 219 -13.67 8.56 3.23
CA SER A 219 -13.88 9.09 1.87
C SER A 219 -12.80 8.66 0.86
N MET A 220 -11.74 7.96 1.27
CA MET A 220 -10.64 7.51 0.41
C MET A 220 -10.93 6.09 -0.07
N THR A 221 -11.92 5.95 -0.94
CA THR A 221 -12.46 4.65 -1.40
C THR A 221 -11.83 4.14 -2.70
N THR A 222 -10.76 4.80 -3.18
CA THR A 222 -9.93 4.37 -4.33
C THR A 222 -8.44 4.48 -4.00
N PHE A 223 -7.59 3.74 -4.70
CA PHE A 223 -6.13 3.79 -4.66
C PHE A 223 -5.61 5.19 -4.99
N GLY A 224 -6.19 5.85 -6.00
CA GLY A 224 -5.84 7.23 -6.33
C GLY A 224 -6.15 8.21 -5.19
N ALA A 225 -7.23 8.00 -4.43
CA ALA A 225 -7.51 8.79 -3.23
C ALA A 225 -6.52 8.49 -2.08
N ALA A 226 -6.03 7.24 -1.99
CA ALA A 226 -5.02 6.85 -1.01
C ALA A 226 -3.65 7.51 -1.27
N ASP A 227 -3.32 7.83 -2.53
CA ASP A 227 -2.08 8.54 -2.86
C ASP A 227 -1.94 9.90 -2.14
N ALA A 228 -3.04 10.54 -1.74
CA ALA A 228 -2.98 11.78 -0.96
C ALA A 228 -2.30 11.61 0.41
N ILE A 229 -2.25 10.38 0.95
CA ILE A 229 -1.54 10.05 2.20
C ILE A 229 -0.37 9.08 2.00
N PHE A 230 -0.29 8.44 0.84
CA PHE A 230 0.77 7.51 0.44
C PHE A 230 1.77 8.23 -0.47
N LEU A 231 2.44 9.27 0.06
CA LEU A 231 3.42 10.11 -0.66
C LEU A 231 4.81 9.46 -0.77
N CYS A 232 4.84 8.16 -1.07
CA CYS A 232 6.06 7.41 -1.30
C CYS A 232 6.53 7.58 -2.76
N THR A 233 7.71 7.03 -3.05
CA THR A 233 8.34 7.02 -4.38
C THR A 233 7.49 6.25 -5.41
N GLN A 234 6.68 5.31 -4.93
CA GLN A 234 5.70 4.57 -5.73
C GLN A 234 4.29 5.08 -5.48
N ASN A 235 3.42 4.94 -6.47
CA ASN A 235 1.98 5.15 -6.30
C ASN A 235 1.37 3.97 -5.54
N PHE A 236 0.32 4.26 -4.78
CA PHE A 236 -0.32 3.28 -3.92
C PHE A 236 -0.87 2.07 -4.71
N GLY A 237 -1.51 2.31 -5.85
CA GLY A 237 -2.03 1.25 -6.72
C GLY A 237 -0.95 0.28 -7.20
N ASN A 238 0.17 0.81 -7.71
CA ASN A 238 1.30 -0.04 -8.12
C ASN A 238 1.86 -0.81 -6.93
N TRP A 239 2.06 -0.13 -5.80
CA TRP A 239 2.64 -0.76 -4.62
C TRP A 239 1.74 -1.87 -4.04
N ILE A 240 0.41 -1.69 -4.00
CA ILE A 240 -0.49 -2.73 -3.45
C ILE A 240 -0.57 -3.96 -4.37
N GLN A 241 -0.47 -3.76 -5.69
CA GLN A 241 -0.35 -4.85 -6.65
C GLN A 241 0.97 -5.60 -6.49
N ASP A 242 2.10 -4.89 -6.44
CA ASP A 242 3.42 -5.48 -6.21
C ASP A 242 3.46 -6.23 -4.87
N PHE A 243 2.81 -5.69 -3.85
CA PHE A 243 2.66 -6.36 -2.56
C PHE A 243 1.83 -7.64 -2.68
N SER A 244 0.73 -7.63 -3.44
CA SER A 244 -0.05 -8.85 -3.73
C SER A 244 0.81 -9.92 -4.41
N ILE A 245 1.60 -9.55 -5.41
CA ILE A 245 2.51 -10.46 -6.12
C ILE A 245 3.57 -11.04 -5.17
N ALA A 246 4.21 -10.21 -4.35
CA ALA A 246 5.18 -10.67 -3.36
C ALA A 246 4.55 -11.61 -2.33
N ILE A 247 3.32 -11.34 -1.90
CA ILE A 247 2.54 -12.23 -1.03
C ILE A 247 2.31 -13.58 -1.71
N GLN A 248 1.87 -13.60 -2.97
CA GLN A 248 1.63 -14.85 -3.71
C GLN A 248 2.91 -15.67 -3.88
N ASN A 249 4.01 -15.02 -4.26
CA ASN A 249 5.31 -15.67 -4.37
C ASN A 249 5.76 -16.28 -3.04
N ALA A 250 5.62 -15.53 -1.95
CA ALA A 250 5.96 -16.01 -0.61
C ALA A 250 5.00 -17.11 -0.11
N ALA A 251 3.72 -17.07 -0.47
CA ALA A 251 2.70 -18.01 -0.01
C ALA A 251 2.97 -19.45 -0.46
N ARG A 252 3.67 -19.64 -1.59
CA ARG A 252 4.13 -20.96 -2.06
C ARG A 252 5.07 -21.60 -1.05
N GLY A 253 4.52 -22.45 -0.18
CA GLY A 253 5.27 -23.13 0.88
C GLY A 253 5.35 -22.36 2.20
N ASN A 254 4.67 -21.22 2.34
CA ASN A 254 4.55 -20.48 3.60
C ASN A 254 3.09 -20.10 3.91
N PRO A 255 2.35 -20.96 4.62
CA PRO A 255 0.95 -20.69 4.99
C PRO A 255 0.76 -19.40 5.80
N SER A 256 1.76 -18.96 6.57
CA SER A 256 1.67 -17.70 7.32
C SER A 256 1.66 -16.47 6.41
N CYS A 257 2.36 -16.54 5.27
CA CYS A 257 2.30 -15.49 4.24
C CYS A 257 0.94 -15.52 3.54
N ALA A 258 0.39 -16.70 3.25
CA ALA A 258 -0.94 -16.85 2.68
C ALA A 258 -2.02 -16.19 3.58
N GLU A 259 -2.02 -16.50 4.89
CA GLU A 259 -2.96 -15.88 5.85
C GLU A 259 -2.75 -14.37 6.02
N THR A 260 -1.52 -13.89 5.89
CA THR A 260 -1.24 -12.45 5.84
C THR A 260 -1.88 -11.82 4.61
N GLY A 261 -1.72 -12.46 3.45
CA GLY A 261 -2.32 -12.05 2.19
C GLY A 261 -3.84 -11.99 2.23
N VAL A 262 -4.48 -13.05 2.71
CA VAL A 262 -5.94 -13.11 2.88
C VAL A 262 -6.46 -11.92 3.68
N ARG A 263 -5.77 -11.56 4.77
CA ARG A 263 -6.14 -10.39 5.58
C ARG A 263 -5.94 -9.07 4.83
N VAL A 264 -4.79 -8.88 4.20
CA VAL A 264 -4.47 -7.63 3.47
C VAL A 264 -5.47 -7.41 2.35
N LEU A 265 -5.73 -8.43 1.52
CA LEU A 265 -6.63 -8.28 0.37
C LEU A 265 -8.10 -8.12 0.79
N ARG A 266 -8.54 -8.78 1.87
CA ARG A 266 -9.88 -8.52 2.44
C ARG A 266 -10.02 -7.09 2.95
N ASP A 267 -9.01 -6.60 3.66
CA ASP A 267 -8.99 -5.21 4.13
C ASP A 267 -9.02 -4.26 2.91
N ALA A 268 -8.21 -4.50 1.88
CA ALA A 268 -8.17 -3.68 0.66
C ALA A 268 -9.52 -3.65 -0.06
N LEU A 269 -10.14 -4.80 -0.31
CA LEU A 269 -11.48 -4.90 -0.93
C LEU A 269 -12.57 -4.22 -0.10
N THR A 270 -12.39 -4.13 1.22
CA THR A 270 -13.34 -3.43 2.10
C THR A 270 -13.11 -1.92 2.11
N LEU A 271 -11.84 -1.48 2.06
CA LEU A 271 -11.45 -0.09 2.15
C LEU A 271 -11.61 0.66 0.82
N PHE A 272 -11.53 -0.04 -0.30
CA PHE A 272 -11.56 0.54 -1.64
C PHE A 272 -12.73 0.03 -2.50
N PRO A 273 -14.00 0.21 -2.07
CA PRO A 273 -15.15 -0.34 -2.78
C PRO A 273 -15.45 0.35 -4.13
N ASP A 274 -14.91 1.55 -4.36
CA ASP A 274 -15.17 2.35 -5.56
C ASP A 274 -13.99 2.30 -6.56
N GLU A 275 -13.04 1.38 -6.36
CA GLU A 275 -11.91 1.18 -7.28
C GLU A 275 -12.36 0.57 -8.61
N ASP A 276 -11.53 0.71 -9.65
CA ASP A 276 -11.78 0.13 -10.97
C ASP A 276 -12.15 -1.36 -10.90
N GLU A 277 -13.11 -1.76 -11.73
CA GLU A 277 -13.66 -3.11 -11.73
C GLU A 277 -12.59 -4.16 -12.02
N ASN A 278 -11.62 -3.87 -12.90
CA ASN A 278 -10.52 -4.80 -13.18
C ASN A 278 -9.56 -4.93 -12.00
N GLU A 279 -9.31 -3.84 -11.28
CA GLU A 279 -8.47 -3.86 -10.07
C GLU A 279 -9.12 -4.66 -8.94
N ILE A 280 -10.43 -4.47 -8.75
CA ILE A 280 -11.22 -5.29 -7.82
C ILE A 280 -11.21 -6.75 -8.24
N ALA A 281 -11.35 -7.05 -9.54
CA ALA A 281 -11.28 -8.41 -10.06
C ALA A 281 -9.90 -9.05 -9.82
N HIS A 282 -8.80 -8.32 -10.05
CA HIS A 282 -7.43 -8.76 -9.74
C HIS A 282 -7.28 -9.08 -8.24
N LEU A 283 -7.66 -8.17 -7.34
CA LEU A 283 -7.54 -8.43 -5.89
C LEU A 283 -8.39 -9.63 -5.43
N ARG A 284 -9.58 -9.83 -6.01
CA ARG A 284 -10.44 -11.00 -5.71
C ARG A 284 -9.87 -12.29 -6.26
N CYS A 285 -9.27 -12.25 -7.43
CA CYS A 285 -8.55 -13.36 -8.04
C CYS A 285 -7.40 -13.80 -7.13
N ASP A 286 -6.57 -12.86 -6.71
CA ASP A 286 -5.44 -13.10 -5.81
C ASP A 286 -5.89 -13.62 -4.44
N LEU A 287 -6.97 -13.06 -3.89
CA LEU A 287 -7.59 -13.53 -2.64
C LEU A 287 -8.05 -14.99 -2.77
N GLY A 288 -8.65 -15.36 -3.90
CA GLY A 288 -9.06 -16.73 -4.19
C GLY A 288 -7.89 -17.71 -4.09
N SER A 289 -6.82 -17.46 -4.84
CA SER A 289 -5.60 -18.29 -4.81
C SER A 289 -4.94 -18.32 -3.43
N LEU A 290 -4.90 -17.19 -2.72
CA LEU A 290 -4.34 -17.15 -1.37
C LEU A 290 -5.16 -17.95 -0.35
N LEU A 291 -6.48 -18.06 -0.53
CA LEU A 291 -7.32 -18.93 0.29
C LEU A 291 -7.00 -20.41 0.06
N PHE A 292 -6.73 -20.83 -1.18
CA PHE A 292 -6.21 -22.18 -1.45
C PHE A 292 -4.87 -22.40 -0.76
N ALA A 293 -3.91 -21.48 -0.92
CA ALA A 293 -2.59 -21.56 -0.28
C ALA A 293 -2.65 -21.56 1.26
N ALA A 294 -3.67 -20.92 1.85
CA ALA A 294 -3.93 -20.93 3.28
C ALA A 294 -4.64 -22.21 3.78
N GLY A 295 -4.94 -23.18 2.90
CA GLY A 295 -5.64 -24.42 3.26
C GLY A 295 -7.15 -24.25 3.41
N ARG A 296 -7.75 -23.26 2.74
CA ARG A 296 -9.19 -22.96 2.74
C ARG A 296 -9.79 -23.07 1.33
N PRO A 297 -9.67 -24.22 0.66
CA PRO A 297 -10.03 -24.37 -0.76
C PRO A 297 -11.52 -24.13 -1.04
N GLU A 298 -12.42 -24.53 -0.13
CA GLU A 298 -13.87 -24.28 -0.30
C GLU A 298 -14.18 -22.78 -0.36
N GLU A 299 -13.49 -21.98 0.45
CA GLU A 299 -13.67 -20.53 0.51
C GLU A 299 -13.02 -19.84 -0.69
N GLY A 300 -11.85 -20.34 -1.14
CA GLY A 300 -11.19 -19.90 -2.36
C GLY A 300 -12.03 -20.15 -3.60
N GLU A 301 -12.56 -21.37 -3.75
CA GLU A 301 -13.42 -21.76 -4.86
C GLU A 301 -14.71 -20.91 -4.89
N ALA A 302 -15.34 -20.69 -3.73
CA ALA A 302 -16.52 -19.84 -3.62
C ALA A 302 -16.22 -18.40 -4.05
N THR A 303 -15.05 -17.87 -3.67
CA THR A 303 -14.60 -16.52 -4.03
C THR A 303 -14.43 -16.38 -5.54
N LEU A 304 -13.71 -17.32 -6.18
CA LEU A 304 -13.43 -17.30 -7.61
C LEU A 304 -14.70 -17.58 -8.45
N THR A 305 -15.56 -18.48 -7.99
CA THR A 305 -16.85 -18.75 -8.65
C THR A 305 -17.77 -17.52 -8.59
N ALA A 306 -17.79 -16.81 -7.46
CA ALA A 306 -18.54 -15.55 -7.36
C ALA A 306 -17.98 -14.48 -8.31
N LEU A 307 -16.65 -14.38 -8.43
CA LEU A 307 -15.99 -13.47 -9.37
C LEU A 307 -16.41 -13.78 -10.81
N ILE A 308 -16.36 -15.05 -11.23
CA ILE A 308 -16.80 -15.48 -12.57
C ILE A 308 -18.27 -15.12 -12.83
N ARG A 309 -19.15 -15.36 -11.86
CA ARG A 309 -20.59 -15.08 -12.00
C ARG A 309 -20.86 -13.58 -12.15
N GLU A 310 -20.13 -12.75 -11.42
CA GLU A 310 -20.31 -11.30 -11.42
C GLU A 310 -19.64 -10.65 -12.64
N HIS A 311 -18.53 -11.21 -13.10
CA HIS A 311 -17.73 -10.71 -14.23
C HIS A 311 -17.43 -11.81 -15.24
N PRO A 312 -18.44 -12.34 -15.96
CA PRO A 312 -18.28 -13.52 -16.83
C PRO A 312 -17.43 -13.26 -18.09
N ARG A 313 -17.07 -12.00 -18.36
CA ARG A 313 -16.18 -11.61 -19.46
C ARG A 313 -14.74 -11.46 -19.03
N LEU A 314 -14.45 -11.42 -17.73
CA LEU A 314 -13.08 -11.28 -17.25
C LEU A 314 -12.41 -12.65 -17.11
N PRO A 315 -11.19 -12.83 -17.60
CA PRO A 315 -10.48 -14.12 -17.57
C PRO A 315 -10.01 -14.51 -16.17
N HIS A 316 -9.82 -13.55 -15.26
CA HIS A 316 -9.20 -13.72 -13.94
C HIS A 316 -9.72 -14.90 -13.14
N GLY A 317 -11.04 -14.94 -12.91
CA GLY A 317 -11.66 -15.98 -12.10
C GLY A 317 -11.56 -17.37 -12.73
N TYR A 318 -11.70 -17.45 -14.05
CA TYR A 318 -11.62 -18.72 -14.80
C TYR A 318 -10.20 -19.31 -14.71
N VAL A 319 -9.19 -18.49 -15.01
CA VAL A 319 -7.79 -18.93 -15.03
C VAL A 319 -7.33 -19.31 -13.63
N ALA A 320 -7.57 -18.45 -12.62
CA ALA A 320 -7.17 -18.76 -11.25
C ALA A 320 -7.82 -20.05 -10.73
N LEU A 321 -9.13 -20.23 -10.91
CA LEU A 321 -9.79 -21.43 -10.42
C LEU A 321 -9.33 -22.68 -11.18
N ALA A 322 -9.09 -22.58 -12.49
CA ALA A 322 -8.55 -23.69 -13.26
C ALA A 322 -7.14 -24.07 -12.82
N ASP A 323 -6.27 -23.11 -12.52
CA ASP A 323 -4.90 -23.34 -12.04
C ASP A 323 -4.91 -24.01 -10.66
N GLU A 324 -5.77 -23.57 -9.73
CA GLU A 324 -5.91 -24.20 -8.41
C GLU A 324 -6.48 -25.63 -8.51
N LEU A 325 -7.49 -25.85 -9.37
CA LEU A 325 -8.07 -27.18 -9.61
C LEU A 325 -7.13 -28.12 -10.36
N SER A 326 -6.09 -27.60 -11.02
CA SER A 326 -5.13 -28.38 -11.81
C SER A 326 -3.71 -28.39 -11.25
N GLY A 327 -3.54 -28.10 -9.96
CA GLY A 327 -2.26 -28.25 -9.27
C GLY A 327 -1.65 -29.67 -9.37
N PRO A 328 -0.36 -29.86 -8.99
CA PRO A 328 0.33 -31.15 -9.08
C PRO A 328 -0.33 -32.28 -8.27
N ALA A 329 -1.00 -31.94 -7.17
CA ALA A 329 -1.68 -32.89 -6.28
C ALA A 329 -3.15 -33.15 -6.67
N SER A 330 -3.68 -32.45 -7.66
CA SER A 330 -5.10 -32.56 -8.06
C SER A 330 -5.43 -33.92 -8.66
N SER A 331 -6.62 -34.40 -8.32
CA SER A 331 -7.22 -35.61 -8.88
C SER A 331 -7.61 -35.41 -10.36
N ALA A 332 -7.80 -36.53 -11.08
CA ALA A 332 -8.31 -36.50 -12.44
C ALA A 332 -9.67 -35.77 -12.54
N ALA A 333 -10.55 -35.95 -11.55
CA ALA A 333 -11.85 -35.28 -11.52
C ALA A 333 -11.73 -33.76 -11.37
N GLU A 334 -10.78 -33.26 -10.56
CA GLU A 334 -10.52 -31.82 -10.43
C GLU A 334 -9.91 -31.25 -11.72
N VAL A 335 -9.01 -31.99 -12.37
CA VAL A 335 -8.43 -31.58 -13.66
C VAL A 335 -9.50 -31.56 -14.77
N GLU A 336 -10.44 -32.51 -14.78
CA GLU A 336 -11.61 -32.49 -15.68
C GLU A 336 -12.50 -31.27 -15.43
N ARG A 337 -12.71 -30.89 -14.17
CA ARG A 337 -13.44 -29.66 -13.81
C ARG A 337 -12.73 -28.40 -14.29
N ALA A 338 -11.41 -28.30 -14.09
CA ALA A 338 -10.60 -27.18 -14.58
C ALA A 338 -10.72 -27.05 -16.10
N HIS A 339 -10.63 -28.18 -16.81
CA HIS A 339 -10.76 -28.23 -18.26
C HIS A 339 -12.14 -27.76 -18.74
N ALA A 340 -13.22 -28.29 -18.17
CA ALA A 340 -14.58 -27.89 -18.51
C ALA A 340 -14.85 -26.40 -18.19
N LEU A 341 -14.24 -25.88 -17.13
CA LEU A 341 -14.33 -24.47 -16.75
C LEU A 341 -13.72 -23.57 -17.82
N LEU A 342 -12.52 -23.88 -18.32
CA LEU A 342 -11.87 -23.09 -19.37
C LEU A 342 -12.57 -23.25 -20.73
N GLU A 343 -13.09 -24.44 -21.07
CA GLU A 343 -13.93 -24.59 -22.26
C GLU A 343 -15.22 -23.75 -22.18
N THR A 344 -15.78 -23.60 -20.97
CA THR A 344 -16.91 -22.67 -20.75
C THR A 344 -16.50 -21.23 -21.00
N ALA A 345 -15.30 -20.83 -20.55
CA ALA A 345 -14.75 -19.50 -20.79
C ALA A 345 -14.62 -19.19 -22.29
N LEU A 346 -14.11 -20.12 -23.12
CA LEU A 346 -13.99 -19.92 -24.58
C LEU A 346 -15.33 -19.86 -25.32
N ASN A 347 -16.39 -20.44 -24.75
CA ASN A 347 -17.74 -20.31 -25.30
C ASN A 347 -18.40 -18.97 -24.96
N LEU A 348 -17.76 -18.15 -24.11
CA LEU A 348 -18.18 -16.81 -23.76
C LEU A 348 -17.25 -15.78 -24.42
N PRO A 349 -17.73 -14.54 -24.65
CA PRO A 349 -16.88 -13.46 -25.15
C PRO A 349 -15.99 -12.92 -24.01
N VAL A 350 -15.06 -13.76 -23.54
CA VAL A 350 -14.05 -13.41 -22.53
C VAL A 350 -13.02 -12.47 -23.16
N GLU A 351 -12.70 -11.41 -22.43
CA GLU A 351 -11.77 -10.37 -22.84
C GLU A 351 -10.34 -10.91 -22.79
N ASP A 352 -9.58 -10.62 -23.84
CA ASP A 352 -8.14 -10.90 -23.92
C ASP A 352 -7.75 -12.37 -23.63
N ALA A 353 -8.60 -13.32 -24.00
CA ALA A 353 -8.40 -14.75 -23.74
C ALA A 353 -7.05 -15.31 -24.25
N GLU A 354 -6.50 -14.70 -25.30
CA GLU A 354 -5.17 -15.04 -25.85
C GLU A 354 -4.05 -14.68 -24.88
N SER A 355 -4.02 -13.45 -24.36
CA SER A 355 -2.98 -13.00 -23.41
C SER A 355 -3.02 -13.74 -22.07
N TRP A 356 -4.13 -14.41 -21.77
CA TRP A 356 -4.32 -15.24 -20.58
C TRP A 356 -4.07 -16.73 -20.83
N ASP A 357 -3.60 -17.11 -22.02
CA ASP A 357 -3.22 -18.46 -22.40
C ASP A 357 -4.32 -19.52 -22.22
N ILE A 358 -5.60 -19.14 -22.32
CA ILE A 358 -6.73 -20.04 -22.02
C ILE A 358 -6.71 -21.29 -22.93
N GLU A 359 -6.44 -21.12 -24.22
CA GLU A 359 -6.35 -22.23 -25.18
C GLU A 359 -5.18 -23.17 -24.88
N THR A 360 -4.01 -22.60 -24.55
CA THR A 360 -2.80 -23.37 -24.16
C THR A 360 -3.08 -24.20 -22.91
N ARG A 361 -3.70 -23.59 -21.89
CA ARG A 361 -4.09 -24.29 -20.65
C ARG A 361 -5.04 -25.45 -20.93
N ILE A 362 -6.05 -25.26 -21.79
CA ILE A 362 -6.96 -26.35 -22.20
C ILE A 362 -6.19 -27.50 -22.85
N ALA A 363 -5.26 -27.20 -23.76
CA ALA A 363 -4.45 -28.21 -24.43
C ALA A 363 -3.59 -29.02 -23.43
N ASP A 364 -2.96 -28.34 -22.48
CA ASP A 364 -2.16 -28.97 -21.42
C ASP A 364 -3.00 -29.87 -20.51
N LEU A 365 -4.19 -29.41 -20.12
CA LEU A 365 -5.12 -30.21 -19.32
C LEU A 365 -5.60 -31.45 -20.08
N LYS A 366 -5.91 -31.33 -21.39
CA LYS A 366 -6.25 -32.49 -22.26
C LYS A 366 -5.12 -33.51 -22.29
N ALA A 367 -3.88 -33.06 -22.47
CA ALA A 367 -2.71 -33.93 -22.51
C ALA A 367 -2.50 -34.67 -21.16
N ARG A 368 -2.68 -33.97 -20.04
CA ARG A 368 -2.57 -34.54 -18.69
C ARG A 368 -3.65 -35.59 -18.40
N LEU A 369 -4.89 -35.35 -18.80
CA LEU A 369 -5.99 -36.31 -18.66
C LEU A 369 -5.75 -37.58 -19.48
N ALA A 370 -5.31 -37.43 -20.74
CA ALA A 370 -4.95 -38.56 -21.59
C ALA A 370 -3.80 -39.40 -21.01
N ALA A 371 -2.76 -38.76 -20.46
CA ALA A 371 -1.65 -39.45 -19.81
C ALA A 371 -2.07 -40.20 -18.54
N SER A 372 -3.09 -39.71 -17.82
CA SER A 372 -3.62 -40.34 -16.62
C SER A 372 -4.49 -41.56 -16.96
N ALA A 373 -5.26 -41.50 -18.05
CA ALA A 373 -6.05 -42.62 -18.56
C ALA A 373 -5.17 -43.74 -19.18
N GLY A 374 -3.98 -43.39 -19.67
CA GLY A 374 -3.03 -44.32 -20.29
C GLY A 374 -2.11 -45.07 -19.33
N LYS A 375 -2.12 -44.78 -18.02
CA LYS A 375 -1.38 -45.56 -17.01
C LYS A 375 -2.26 -46.74 -16.54
N PRO A 376 -1.98 -47.99 -16.94
CA PRO A 376 -2.72 -49.14 -16.41
C PRO A 376 -2.45 -49.25 -14.91
N GLY A 377 -3.51 -49.45 -14.11
CA GLY A 377 -3.43 -49.64 -12.67
C GLY A 377 -2.44 -50.74 -12.30
N GLY A 378 -1.29 -50.35 -11.76
CA GLY A 378 -0.22 -51.24 -11.34
C GLY A 378 -0.11 -51.30 -9.82
N GLN A 379 -0.89 -52.22 -9.25
CA GLN A 379 -0.64 -53.08 -8.08
C GLN A 379 -0.36 -52.47 -6.69
N GLU A 380 -1.20 -52.95 -5.75
CA GLU A 380 -1.04 -52.99 -4.28
C GLU A 380 0.28 -53.61 -3.81
#